data_AF-A0A5J4UBT7-F1
#
_entry.id   AF-A0A5J4UBT7-F1
#
_cell.length_a   1.000
_cell.length_b   1.000
_cell.length_c   1.000
_cell.angle_alpha   90.00
_cell.angle_beta   90.00
_cell.angle_gamma   90.00
#
_symmetry.space_group_name_H-M   'P 1'
#
loop_
_entity.id
_entity.type
_entity.pdbx_description
1 polymer ?
#
loop_
_entity_poly.entity_id
_entity_poly.type
_entity_poly.pdbx_seq_one_letter_code
_entity_poly.pdbx_strand_id
1 'polypeptide(L)'
;IGDSNGRGGSAIYMENKFGSILIIEESCQFYECIIEKGNGGAIYIDIDFTSQFEFNISDALIQECQTKSDTTKDLPPTGYGGGIFLSGNGEYDPSTKRLDLKGMKIHGNSADKSGQSLYVVMTSVEEWCKYGIAGEYVKGDYQNGISNQNELQGIPIDSSTFKYYYSSIQIIEIQNYLDEYWNVDRNEYYVNDSGSDVWQCTEQQHCKTLEASLIKNLPKDGTQLSTILIKSVGRFNITGKAVFYLINFIMESTGYQEIPGIYGLSQTAEIEVEDCQFCMQNAGSQIGKCFVRLNYGGNHIITNLNSKNISSEENIIKVNFANPGSLSISNSQFENITKIGSQVVGGVINAILTYESNRFDITNCSFTTCKAQDTWGGAVYAEIQHSNAQFILTCTQIIQCEAQKGGGLHIKSSTTGQVILDNLCEFKQCIATSGNGGGIYADLEYSTTEQSLFLIKDVLIQDCQALLSPNAIISTGFGGGIFIGVRGTYNSSTQSLDLKGMKIYGNSAIQGGQS
;
A
#
# COMPACT_ATOMS: atom_id res chain seq x y z
N ILE A 1 41.91 -15.97 -7.15
CA ILE A 1 42.07 -17.15 -8.06
C ILE A 1 41.24 -18.26 -7.43
N GLY A 2 40.18 -18.74 -8.09
CA GLY A 2 39.35 -19.84 -7.57
C GLY A 2 40.05 -21.20 -7.67
N ASP A 3 39.34 -22.29 -7.39
CA ASP A 3 39.88 -23.64 -7.59
C ASP A 3 40.40 -23.87 -9.02
N SER A 4 41.17 -24.93 -9.25
CA SER A 4 41.76 -25.22 -10.57
C SER A 4 40.72 -25.44 -11.69
N ASN A 5 39.45 -25.57 -11.34
CA ASN A 5 38.31 -25.71 -12.26
C ASN A 5 37.49 -24.41 -12.40
N GLY A 6 37.86 -23.34 -11.71
CA GLY A 6 37.20 -22.03 -11.75
C GLY A 6 35.78 -22.02 -11.17
N ARG A 7 35.42 -22.98 -10.32
CA ARG A 7 34.07 -23.15 -9.75
C ARG A 7 33.71 -22.04 -8.77
N GLY A 8 34.67 -21.58 -7.97
CA GLY A 8 34.38 -20.61 -6.92
C GLY A 8 35.28 -20.68 -5.70
N GLY A 9 34.95 -19.89 -4.69
CA GLY A 9 35.52 -19.97 -3.35
C GLY A 9 36.99 -19.60 -3.32
N SER A 10 37.33 -18.32 -3.52
CA SER A 10 38.73 -17.92 -3.61
C SER A 10 39.50 -18.10 -2.30
N ALA A 11 38.80 -18.17 -1.17
CA ALA A 11 39.36 -18.53 0.13
C ALA A 11 39.06 -20.00 0.49
N ILE A 12 37.80 -20.43 0.37
CA ILE A 12 37.38 -21.79 0.71
C ILE A 12 36.55 -22.38 -0.43
N TYR A 13 37.04 -23.49 -0.96
CA TYR A 13 36.29 -24.39 -1.82
C TYR A 13 36.07 -25.72 -1.08
N MET A 14 34.82 -26.17 -0.95
CA MET A 14 34.50 -27.42 -0.26
C MET A 14 33.43 -28.23 -1.00
N GLU A 15 33.67 -29.53 -1.14
CA GLU A 15 32.63 -30.53 -1.39
C GLU A 15 32.41 -31.32 -0.10
N ASN A 16 31.29 -31.06 0.59
CA ASN A 16 31.00 -31.69 1.88
C ASN A 16 30.28 -33.03 1.64
N LYS A 17 31.03 -34.13 1.76
CA LYS A 17 30.57 -35.51 1.60
C LYS A 17 31.04 -36.38 2.76
N PHE A 18 30.34 -37.47 3.04
CA PHE A 18 30.79 -38.57 3.90
C PHE A 18 31.20 -38.19 5.34
N GLY A 19 30.44 -37.30 6.01
CA GLY A 19 30.71 -36.94 7.40
C GLY A 19 31.64 -35.74 7.59
N SER A 20 31.85 -34.92 6.55
CA SER A 20 32.76 -33.79 6.64
C SER A 20 32.16 -32.65 7.49
N ILE A 21 33.02 -32.01 8.29
CA ILE A 21 32.65 -30.94 9.23
C ILE A 21 33.47 -29.70 8.87
N LEU A 22 32.78 -28.57 8.67
CA LEU A 22 33.37 -27.24 8.54
C LEU A 22 32.74 -26.31 9.57
N ILE A 23 33.54 -25.80 10.50
CA ILE A 23 33.12 -24.82 11.49
C ILE A 23 34.03 -23.60 11.32
N ILE A 24 33.42 -22.42 11.18
CA ILE A 24 34.10 -21.13 11.10
C ILE A 24 33.74 -20.33 12.35
N GLU A 25 34.74 -20.07 13.17
CA GLU A 25 34.61 -19.44 14.48
C GLU A 25 35.74 -18.45 14.76
N GLU A 26 35.77 -17.88 15.97
CA GLU A 26 36.86 -17.01 16.45
C GLU A 26 37.11 -15.75 15.59
N SER A 27 36.04 -15.12 15.10
CA SER A 27 36.09 -13.86 14.35
C SER A 27 36.93 -13.93 13.06
N CYS A 28 36.91 -15.08 12.36
CA CYS A 28 37.50 -15.24 11.03
C CYS A 28 37.08 -14.10 10.07
N GLN A 29 38.00 -13.60 9.24
CA GLN A 29 37.72 -12.53 8.28
C GLN A 29 38.01 -12.98 6.85
N PHE A 30 37.01 -12.84 5.99
CA PHE A 30 37.11 -12.97 4.54
C PHE A 30 36.92 -11.59 3.94
N TYR A 31 38.01 -10.99 3.47
CA TYR A 31 38.06 -9.62 2.99
C TYR A 31 38.55 -9.59 1.54
N GLU A 32 37.86 -8.85 0.66
CA GLU A 32 38.24 -8.66 -0.75
C GLU A 32 38.51 -9.98 -1.51
N CYS A 33 37.71 -11.01 -1.24
CA CYS A 33 37.82 -12.30 -1.92
C CYS A 33 37.12 -12.24 -3.29
N ILE A 34 37.89 -12.30 -4.39
CA ILE A 34 37.40 -12.06 -5.76
C ILE A 34 37.47 -13.33 -6.63
N ILE A 35 36.34 -13.63 -7.29
CA ILE A 35 36.19 -14.67 -8.30
C ILE A 35 35.73 -14.05 -9.62
N GLU A 36 36.45 -14.31 -10.72
CA GLU A 36 36.18 -13.69 -12.03
C GLU A 36 35.23 -14.50 -12.93
N LYS A 37 35.05 -15.80 -12.66
CA LYS A 37 34.33 -16.75 -13.56
C LYS A 37 33.65 -17.92 -12.84
N GLY A 38 33.22 -17.71 -11.60
CA GLY A 38 32.71 -18.77 -10.72
C GLY A 38 31.57 -18.25 -9.83
N ASN A 39 31.35 -18.91 -8.69
CA ASN A 39 30.40 -18.50 -7.65
C ASN A 39 31.06 -18.41 -6.28
N GLY A 40 30.51 -17.68 -5.31
CA GLY A 40 31.03 -17.67 -3.95
C GLY A 40 32.39 -16.98 -3.85
N GLY A 41 32.43 -15.65 -3.73
CA GLY A 41 33.68 -14.90 -3.79
C GLY A 41 34.68 -15.37 -2.74
N ALA A 42 34.25 -15.48 -1.48
CA ALA A 42 35.03 -16.06 -0.40
C ALA A 42 34.85 -17.59 -0.32
N ILE A 43 33.61 -18.05 -0.21
CA ILE A 43 33.29 -19.44 0.12
C ILE A 43 32.39 -20.04 -0.96
N TYR A 44 32.82 -21.17 -1.51
CA TYR A 44 32.01 -22.07 -2.31
C TYR A 44 31.87 -23.40 -1.58
N ILE A 45 30.65 -23.84 -1.32
CA ILE A 45 30.38 -25.13 -0.69
C ILE A 45 29.30 -25.90 -1.45
N ASP A 46 29.55 -27.19 -1.71
CA ASP A 46 28.60 -28.13 -2.31
C ASP A 46 28.38 -29.33 -1.39
N ILE A 47 27.16 -29.49 -0.85
CA ILE A 47 26.84 -30.42 0.23
C ILE A 47 26.06 -31.63 -0.30
N ASP A 48 26.41 -32.83 0.15
CA ASP A 48 25.56 -34.02 0.01
C ASP A 48 24.69 -34.20 1.28
N PHE A 49 23.46 -33.70 1.21
CA PHE A 49 22.49 -33.72 2.31
C PHE A 49 22.01 -35.14 2.66
N THR A 50 22.27 -36.15 1.82
CA THR A 50 21.94 -37.55 2.12
C THR A 50 22.93 -38.21 3.09
N SER A 51 24.11 -37.60 3.25
CA SER A 51 25.17 -38.08 4.15
C SER A 51 25.25 -37.23 5.42
N GLN A 52 25.97 -37.70 6.45
CA GLN A 52 26.25 -36.82 7.59
C GLN A 52 27.16 -35.67 7.13
N PHE A 53 26.90 -34.46 7.60
CA PHE A 53 27.71 -33.28 7.35
C PHE A 53 27.53 -32.28 8.49
N GLU A 54 28.41 -31.29 8.57
CA GLU A 54 28.21 -30.08 9.37
C GLU A 54 28.86 -28.88 8.67
N PHE A 55 28.13 -27.78 8.54
CA PHE A 55 28.64 -26.49 8.07
C PHE A 55 28.06 -25.35 8.91
N ASN A 56 28.89 -24.81 9.80
CA ASN A 56 28.48 -23.79 10.76
C ASN A 56 29.39 -22.56 10.72
N ILE A 57 28.80 -21.36 10.76
CA ILE A 57 29.49 -20.08 10.96
C ILE A 57 28.99 -19.48 12.27
N SER A 58 29.80 -19.58 13.31
CA SER A 58 29.44 -19.09 14.66
C SER A 58 29.92 -17.66 14.92
N ASP A 59 31.00 -17.21 14.27
CA ASP A 59 31.45 -15.82 14.23
C ASP A 59 32.45 -15.60 13.08
N ALA A 60 32.03 -14.92 12.03
CA ALA A 60 32.90 -14.53 10.92
C ALA A 60 32.44 -13.23 10.26
N LEU A 61 33.38 -12.48 9.69
CA LEU A 61 33.12 -11.31 8.86
C LEU A 61 33.40 -11.64 7.39
N ILE A 62 32.43 -11.38 6.52
CA ILE A 62 32.54 -11.55 5.07
C ILE A 62 32.28 -10.19 4.44
N GLN A 63 33.37 -9.55 4.00
CA GLN A 63 33.35 -8.15 3.59
C GLN A 63 34.00 -7.95 2.22
N GLU A 64 33.36 -7.10 1.40
CA GLU A 64 33.89 -6.64 0.11
C GLU A 64 34.30 -7.77 -0.85
N CYS A 65 33.70 -8.95 -0.68
CA CYS A 65 33.92 -10.09 -1.55
C CYS A 65 33.10 -9.93 -2.84
N GLN A 66 33.66 -10.38 -3.96
CA GLN A 66 33.07 -10.19 -5.28
C GLN A 66 33.06 -11.47 -6.12
N THR A 67 31.95 -11.69 -6.83
CA THR A 67 31.86 -12.73 -7.86
C THR A 67 31.41 -12.14 -9.18
N LYS A 68 32.15 -12.44 -10.26
CA LYS A 68 31.81 -12.09 -11.63
C LYS A 68 31.41 -13.31 -12.47
N SER A 69 30.54 -13.05 -13.44
CA SER A 69 29.98 -14.05 -14.34
C SER A 69 30.88 -14.31 -15.55
N ASP A 70 30.97 -15.58 -15.96
CA ASP A 70 31.64 -15.97 -17.20
C ASP A 70 30.72 -15.72 -18.39
N THR A 71 30.93 -14.61 -19.10
CA THR A 71 30.12 -14.25 -20.27
C THR A 71 30.38 -15.12 -21.50
N THR A 72 31.28 -16.10 -21.42
CA THR A 72 31.64 -16.98 -22.56
C THR A 72 30.81 -18.26 -22.64
N LYS A 73 30.07 -18.60 -21.58
CA LYS A 73 29.24 -19.81 -21.49
C LYS A 73 28.08 -19.60 -20.52
N ASP A 74 26.96 -20.26 -20.78
CA ASP A 74 25.79 -20.21 -19.91
C ASP A 74 25.76 -21.32 -18.84
N LEU A 75 26.46 -22.43 -19.10
CA LEU A 75 26.50 -23.61 -18.21
C LEU A 75 27.96 -24.00 -17.87
N PRO A 76 28.26 -24.30 -16.58
CA PRO A 76 27.40 -24.07 -15.42
C PRO A 76 27.20 -22.57 -15.15
N PRO A 77 26.08 -22.14 -14.56
CA PRO A 77 25.82 -20.74 -14.24
C PRO A 77 26.84 -20.17 -13.24
N THR A 78 27.27 -18.92 -13.47
CA THR A 78 28.29 -18.21 -12.67
C THR A 78 27.85 -16.78 -12.35
N GLY A 79 28.49 -16.14 -11.36
CA GLY A 79 28.15 -14.78 -10.93
C GLY A 79 27.20 -14.70 -9.73
N TYR A 80 27.04 -15.78 -8.96
CA TYR A 80 26.14 -15.87 -7.81
C TYR A 80 26.91 -15.94 -6.48
N GLY A 81 26.39 -15.31 -5.42
CA GLY A 81 26.95 -15.40 -4.07
C GLY A 81 28.25 -14.62 -3.92
N GLY A 82 28.20 -13.29 -3.79
CA GLY A 82 29.39 -12.45 -3.74
C GLY A 82 30.31 -12.80 -2.57
N GLY A 83 29.74 -13.15 -1.41
CA GLY A 83 30.46 -13.74 -0.28
C GLY A 83 30.48 -15.27 -0.32
N ILE A 84 29.29 -15.88 -0.22
CA ILE A 84 29.08 -17.32 -0.10
C ILE A 84 28.17 -17.81 -1.22
N PHE A 85 28.56 -18.92 -1.84
CA PHE A 85 27.68 -19.75 -2.65
C PHE A 85 27.55 -21.13 -2.01
N LEU A 86 26.34 -21.51 -1.65
CA LEU A 86 26.00 -22.80 -1.04
C LEU A 86 25.11 -23.58 -2.00
N SER A 87 25.54 -24.77 -2.40
CA SER A 87 24.70 -25.71 -3.14
C SER A 87 24.63 -27.07 -2.46
N GLY A 88 23.65 -27.90 -2.82
CA GLY A 88 23.68 -29.30 -2.44
C GLY A 88 22.68 -30.20 -3.15
N ASN A 89 22.86 -31.52 -2.97
CA ASN A 89 21.95 -32.56 -3.46
C ASN A 89 21.35 -33.32 -2.27
N GLY A 90 20.13 -33.84 -2.45
CA GLY A 90 19.37 -34.50 -1.39
C GLY A 90 18.48 -33.52 -0.61
N GLU A 91 17.65 -34.06 0.28
CA GLU A 91 16.76 -33.28 1.13
C GLU A 91 17.44 -32.99 2.48
N TYR A 92 17.55 -31.70 2.82
CA TYR A 92 18.10 -31.29 4.11
C TYR A 92 17.00 -31.32 5.17
N ASP A 93 17.29 -31.90 6.34
CA ASP A 93 16.44 -31.82 7.53
C ASP A 93 16.95 -30.70 8.46
N PRO A 94 16.27 -29.54 8.53
CA PRO A 94 16.68 -28.42 9.37
C PRO A 94 16.67 -28.74 10.88
N SER A 95 15.92 -29.77 11.31
CA SER A 95 15.87 -30.17 12.73
C SER A 95 17.21 -30.67 13.26
N THR A 96 18.10 -31.09 12.36
CA THR A 96 19.46 -31.53 12.68
C THR A 96 20.38 -30.38 13.09
N LYS A 97 20.06 -29.13 12.70
CA LYS A 97 20.87 -27.92 12.95
C LYS A 97 22.32 -28.00 12.47
N ARG A 98 22.59 -28.88 11.51
CA ARG A 98 23.91 -29.08 10.89
C ARG A 98 24.33 -27.99 9.90
N LEU A 99 23.43 -27.06 9.60
CA LEU A 99 23.66 -25.92 8.74
C LEU A 99 23.19 -24.65 9.46
N ASP A 100 24.14 -23.92 10.05
CA ASP A 100 23.89 -22.75 10.90
C ASP A 100 24.82 -21.59 10.52
N LEU A 101 24.26 -20.53 9.91
CA LEU A 101 24.99 -19.33 9.50
C LEU A 101 24.74 -18.13 10.42
N LYS A 102 24.11 -18.32 11.59
CA LYS A 102 23.66 -17.20 12.44
C LYS A 102 24.76 -16.22 12.86
N GLY A 103 26.01 -16.68 12.92
CA GLY A 103 27.16 -15.91 13.37
C GLY A 103 27.87 -15.11 12.29
N MET A 104 27.44 -15.21 11.03
CA MET A 104 28.07 -14.46 9.95
C MET A 104 27.67 -12.98 9.97
N LYS A 105 28.63 -12.11 9.67
CA LYS A 105 28.43 -10.67 9.42
C LYS A 105 28.76 -10.37 7.97
N ILE A 106 27.87 -9.71 7.25
CA ILE A 106 27.99 -9.47 5.81
C ILE A 106 28.02 -7.97 5.49
N HIS A 107 29.05 -7.53 4.75
CA HIS A 107 29.20 -6.10 4.43
C HIS A 107 29.80 -5.83 3.05
N GLY A 108 29.14 -5.04 2.21
CA GLY A 108 29.71 -4.54 0.96
C GLY A 108 30.08 -5.60 -0.08
N ASN A 109 29.55 -6.82 0.03
CA ASN A 109 29.78 -7.88 -0.95
C ASN A 109 28.99 -7.60 -2.25
N SER A 110 29.44 -8.16 -3.37
CA SER A 110 28.78 -7.97 -4.67
C SER A 110 28.82 -9.21 -5.56
N ALA A 111 27.76 -9.42 -6.34
CA ALA A 111 27.64 -10.51 -7.31
C ALA A 111 27.07 -9.99 -8.62
N ASP A 112 27.63 -10.40 -9.76
CA ASP A 112 27.16 -9.99 -11.09
C ASP A 112 25.69 -10.37 -11.38
N LYS A 113 25.20 -11.47 -10.77
CA LYS A 113 23.86 -12.00 -11.00
C LYS A 113 22.94 -11.82 -9.79
N SER A 114 23.16 -12.54 -8.70
CA SER A 114 22.26 -12.56 -7.54
C SER A 114 22.93 -13.10 -6.28
N GLY A 115 22.38 -12.74 -5.12
CA GLY A 115 22.93 -13.05 -3.80
C GLY A 115 24.21 -12.27 -3.58
N GLN A 116 24.10 -10.97 -3.28
CA GLN A 116 25.28 -10.12 -3.09
C GLN A 116 26.20 -10.67 -2.00
N SER A 117 25.62 -11.19 -0.92
CA SER A 117 26.38 -11.85 0.14
C SER A 117 26.22 -13.36 0.14
N LEU A 118 24.99 -13.87 0.01
CA LEU A 118 24.71 -15.32 0.04
C LEU A 118 23.80 -15.71 -1.12
N TYR A 119 24.18 -16.77 -1.85
CA TYR A 119 23.30 -17.45 -2.78
C TYR A 119 23.17 -18.94 -2.46
N VAL A 120 21.94 -19.44 -2.37
CA VAL A 120 21.64 -20.82 -1.93
C VAL A 120 20.94 -21.63 -3.02
N VAL A 121 21.44 -22.83 -3.29
CA VAL A 121 20.87 -23.80 -4.25
C VAL A 121 20.64 -25.13 -3.54
N MET A 122 19.41 -25.36 -3.08
CA MET A 122 19.02 -26.66 -2.54
C MET A 122 17.51 -26.84 -2.59
N THR A 123 17.03 -28.08 -2.66
CA THR A 123 15.60 -28.38 -2.70
C THR A 123 14.88 -27.90 -1.44
N SER A 124 15.51 -28.01 -0.27
CA SER A 124 14.91 -27.67 1.03
C SER A 124 15.16 -26.22 1.49
N VAL A 125 15.41 -25.28 0.56
CA VAL A 125 15.77 -23.89 0.91
C VAL A 125 14.66 -23.20 1.70
N GLU A 126 13.41 -23.42 1.33
CA GLU A 126 12.25 -22.84 1.98
C GLU A 126 12.08 -23.39 3.41
N GLU A 127 12.20 -24.70 3.60
CA GLU A 127 12.11 -25.36 4.91
C GLU A 127 13.23 -24.90 5.84
N TRP A 128 14.46 -24.78 5.33
CA TRP A 128 15.59 -24.28 6.12
C TRP A 128 15.39 -22.83 6.54
N CYS A 129 14.94 -21.97 5.62
CA CYS A 129 14.64 -20.58 5.90
C CYS A 129 13.53 -20.43 6.96
N LYS A 130 12.50 -21.26 6.91
CA LYS A 130 11.38 -21.27 7.87
C LYS A 130 11.74 -21.84 9.23
N TYR A 131 12.83 -22.60 9.35
CA TYR A 131 13.20 -23.27 10.58
C TYR A 131 13.78 -22.30 11.61
N GLY A 132 13.36 -22.43 12.87
CA GLY A 132 13.73 -21.50 13.95
C GLY A 132 12.85 -20.25 13.99
N ILE A 133 13.42 -19.15 14.48
CA ILE A 133 12.73 -17.85 14.59
C ILE A 133 13.28 -16.89 13.55
N ALA A 134 12.41 -16.43 12.63
CA ALA A 134 12.70 -15.36 11.67
C ALA A 134 14.05 -15.55 10.93
N GLY A 135 14.28 -16.74 10.38
CA GLY A 135 15.44 -17.05 9.55
C GLY A 135 16.77 -17.10 10.29
N GLU A 136 16.77 -17.29 11.62
CA GLU A 136 17.97 -17.18 12.45
C GLU A 136 19.16 -18.02 11.97
N TYR A 137 18.93 -19.21 11.40
CA TYR A 137 20.00 -20.09 10.89
C TYR A 137 20.56 -19.68 9.53
N VAL A 138 19.93 -18.71 8.85
CA VAL A 138 20.29 -18.29 7.49
C VAL A 138 20.82 -16.86 7.45
N LYS A 139 20.21 -15.95 8.22
CA LYS A 139 20.29 -14.50 7.95
C LYS A 139 21.58 -13.82 8.41
N GLY A 140 22.35 -14.40 9.32
CA GLY A 140 23.48 -13.70 9.94
C GLY A 140 23.07 -12.37 10.60
N ASP A 141 23.71 -11.28 10.24
CA ASP A 141 23.39 -9.91 10.67
C ASP A 141 22.42 -9.15 9.74
N TYR A 142 21.81 -9.81 8.75
CA TYR A 142 20.76 -9.21 7.91
C TYR A 142 19.54 -8.77 8.74
N GLN A 143 19.10 -7.53 8.53
CA GLN A 143 17.98 -6.90 9.22
C GLN A 143 16.80 -6.67 8.28
N ASN A 144 15.66 -7.33 8.56
CA ASN A 144 14.43 -7.19 7.78
C ASN A 144 14.00 -5.72 7.65
N GLY A 145 13.77 -5.25 6.42
CA GLY A 145 13.34 -3.88 6.13
C GLY A 145 14.41 -2.80 6.27
N ILE A 146 15.65 -3.17 6.60
CA ILE A 146 16.80 -2.26 6.71
C ILE A 146 17.90 -2.67 5.71
N SER A 147 18.26 -3.95 5.67
CA SER A 147 19.24 -4.51 4.73
C SER A 147 18.70 -4.55 3.30
N ASN A 148 19.58 -4.47 2.31
CA ASN A 148 19.22 -4.59 0.88
C ASN A 148 18.70 -6.00 0.59
N GLN A 149 17.51 -6.13 0.00
CA GLN A 149 16.88 -7.42 -0.26
C GLN A 149 17.73 -8.36 -1.15
N ASN A 150 18.61 -7.80 -1.99
CA ASN A 150 19.50 -8.57 -2.86
C ASN A 150 20.69 -9.23 -2.12
N GLU A 151 20.86 -9.01 -0.81
CA GLU A 151 21.94 -9.62 -0.03
C GLU A 151 21.83 -11.15 0.02
N LEU A 152 20.61 -11.67 0.22
CA LEU A 152 20.34 -13.08 0.46
C LEU A 152 19.32 -13.61 -0.55
N GLN A 153 19.76 -14.45 -1.48
CA GLN A 153 18.90 -15.01 -2.53
C GLN A 153 19.12 -16.52 -2.67
N GLY A 154 18.17 -17.23 -3.26
CA GLY A 154 18.33 -18.65 -3.52
C GLY A 154 17.21 -19.26 -4.33
N ILE A 155 17.31 -20.57 -4.57
CA ILE A 155 16.47 -21.28 -5.53
C ILE A 155 16.20 -22.71 -5.04
N PRO A 156 14.92 -23.17 -5.04
CA PRO A 156 14.51 -24.46 -4.47
C PRO A 156 14.73 -25.64 -5.44
N ILE A 157 15.97 -25.81 -5.92
CA ILE A 157 16.36 -26.91 -6.81
C ILE A 157 17.66 -27.55 -6.34
N ASP A 158 17.91 -28.80 -6.73
CA ASP A 158 19.17 -29.46 -6.41
C ASP A 158 20.36 -28.92 -7.23
N SER A 159 21.56 -29.10 -6.68
CA SER A 159 22.83 -28.66 -7.25
C SER A 159 23.08 -29.20 -8.67
N SER A 160 22.67 -30.44 -8.96
CA SER A 160 22.84 -31.04 -10.30
C SER A 160 21.93 -30.37 -11.31
N THR A 161 20.67 -30.13 -10.95
CA THR A 161 19.69 -29.40 -11.76
C THR A 161 20.18 -27.98 -12.07
N PHE A 162 20.65 -27.24 -11.07
CA PHE A 162 21.20 -25.90 -11.26
C PHE A 162 22.42 -25.87 -12.19
N LYS A 163 23.36 -26.81 -12.02
CA LYS A 163 24.62 -26.84 -12.78
C LYS A 163 24.46 -27.22 -14.25
N TYR A 164 23.56 -28.16 -14.54
CA TYR A 164 23.52 -28.81 -15.86
C TYR A 164 22.26 -28.48 -16.68
N TYR A 165 21.19 -27.99 -16.07
CA TYR A 165 19.88 -27.89 -16.74
C TYR A 165 19.28 -26.48 -16.76
N TYR A 166 19.77 -25.56 -15.93
CA TYR A 166 19.21 -24.21 -15.81
C TYR A 166 20.19 -23.15 -16.30
N SER A 167 19.77 -22.35 -17.27
CA SER A 167 20.49 -21.14 -17.69
C SER A 167 20.27 -19.99 -16.69
N SER A 168 21.09 -18.94 -16.79
CA SER A 168 20.93 -17.73 -15.97
C SER A 168 19.54 -17.08 -16.11
N ILE A 169 18.91 -17.16 -17.28
CA ILE A 169 17.57 -16.62 -17.52
C ILE A 169 16.52 -17.40 -16.74
N GLN A 170 16.56 -18.74 -16.83
CA GLN A 170 15.61 -19.60 -16.11
C GLN A 170 15.78 -19.46 -14.59
N ILE A 171 17.01 -19.27 -14.11
CA ILE A 171 17.28 -19.03 -12.68
C ILE A 171 16.57 -17.75 -12.21
N ILE A 172 16.65 -16.65 -12.97
CA ILE A 172 15.99 -15.38 -12.64
C ILE A 172 14.47 -15.55 -12.50
N GLU A 173 13.85 -16.45 -13.28
CA GLU A 173 12.40 -16.68 -13.25
C GLU A 173 11.92 -17.43 -12.00
N ILE A 174 12.79 -18.21 -11.33
CA ILE A 174 12.39 -19.10 -10.23
C ILE A 174 13.15 -18.89 -8.91
N GLN A 175 14.23 -18.12 -8.91
CA GLN A 175 14.90 -17.72 -7.67
C GLN A 175 14.00 -16.82 -6.83
N ASN A 176 14.31 -16.72 -5.53
CA ASN A 176 13.61 -15.84 -4.62
C ASN A 176 14.57 -15.15 -3.65
N TYR A 177 14.13 -14.06 -3.04
CA TYR A 177 14.80 -13.48 -1.88
C TYR A 177 14.55 -14.40 -0.68
N LEU A 178 15.61 -14.74 0.05
CA LEU A 178 15.48 -15.71 1.14
C LEU A 178 14.62 -15.15 2.29
N ASP A 179 14.60 -13.82 2.46
CA ASP A 179 13.79 -13.20 3.49
C ASP A 179 12.29 -13.36 3.29
N GLU A 180 11.80 -13.56 2.07
CA GLU A 180 10.40 -13.90 1.79
C GLU A 180 9.95 -15.21 2.48
N TYR A 181 10.87 -16.13 2.76
CA TYR A 181 10.56 -17.42 3.39
C TYR A 181 10.44 -17.38 4.92
N TRP A 182 11.11 -16.44 5.60
CA TRP A 182 11.03 -16.29 7.06
C TRP A 182 10.36 -15.00 7.52
N ASN A 183 10.22 -14.03 6.61
CA ASN A 183 9.41 -12.84 6.77
C ASN A 183 7.97 -13.13 6.28
N VAL A 184 7.44 -14.29 6.67
CA VAL A 184 6.06 -14.72 6.38
C VAL A 184 5.03 -13.94 7.20
N ASP A 185 5.40 -12.79 7.78
CA ASP A 185 4.49 -11.91 8.50
C ASP A 185 3.52 -11.24 7.51
N ARG A 186 2.47 -12.01 7.21
CA ARG A 186 1.05 -11.66 7.37
C ARG A 186 0.69 -10.29 6.82
N ASN A 187 0.87 -10.15 5.53
CA ASN A 187 0.39 -9.01 4.78
C ASN A 187 -1.11 -9.09 4.49
N GLU A 188 -1.79 -10.23 4.67
CA GLU A 188 -3.23 -10.33 4.46
C GLU A 188 -3.94 -10.87 5.70
N TYR A 189 -4.79 -10.04 6.30
CA TYR A 189 -5.65 -10.44 7.42
C TYR A 189 -7.09 -10.63 6.94
N TYR A 190 -7.71 -11.75 7.30
CA TYR A 190 -9.07 -12.09 6.89
C TYR A 190 -10.01 -12.17 8.09
N VAL A 191 -11.11 -11.42 8.04
CA VAL A 191 -12.10 -11.32 9.13
C VAL A 191 -13.49 -11.65 8.61
N ASN A 192 -14.21 -12.52 9.30
CA ASN A 192 -15.55 -13.00 8.94
C ASN A 192 -16.39 -13.32 10.21
N ASP A 193 -17.69 -13.02 10.19
CA ASP A 193 -18.60 -13.20 11.34
C ASP A 193 -18.71 -14.64 11.85
N SER A 194 -18.45 -15.64 11.00
CA SER A 194 -18.38 -17.07 11.37
C SER A 194 -16.99 -17.55 11.78
N GLY A 195 -16.01 -16.65 11.85
CA GLY A 195 -14.62 -16.91 12.21
C GLY A 195 -14.39 -17.19 13.70
N SER A 196 -13.11 -17.29 14.09
CA SER A 196 -12.67 -17.54 15.47
C SER A 196 -11.42 -16.73 15.82
N ASP A 197 -11.45 -16.02 16.95
CA ASP A 197 -10.35 -15.15 17.42
C ASP A 197 -9.22 -15.91 18.12
N VAL A 198 -9.28 -17.25 18.11
CA VAL A 198 -8.30 -18.13 18.78
C VAL A 198 -7.03 -18.31 17.95
N TRP A 199 -7.06 -17.99 16.65
CA TRP A 199 -5.99 -18.24 15.68
C TRP A 199 -5.52 -16.96 14.97
N GLN A 200 -4.44 -17.05 14.19
CA GLN A 200 -3.99 -15.93 13.36
C GLN A 200 -4.95 -15.78 12.16
N CYS A 201 -5.38 -14.55 11.87
CA CYS A 201 -6.41 -14.26 10.85
C CYS A 201 -5.89 -14.48 9.42
N THR A 202 -5.87 -15.71 8.93
CA THR A 202 -5.39 -16.09 7.58
C THR A 202 -6.55 -16.40 6.64
N GLU A 203 -6.27 -16.55 5.35
CA GLU A 203 -7.27 -16.93 4.34
C GLU A 203 -7.98 -18.27 4.67
N GLN A 204 -7.30 -19.23 5.29
CA GLN A 204 -7.92 -20.50 5.69
C GLN A 204 -8.58 -20.45 7.07
N GLN A 205 -8.21 -19.49 7.92
CA GLN A 205 -8.70 -19.33 9.29
C GLN A 205 -9.06 -17.88 9.56
N HIS A 206 -10.29 -17.50 9.21
CA HIS A 206 -10.78 -16.15 9.42
C HIS A 206 -10.97 -15.86 10.92
N CYS A 207 -10.57 -14.68 11.37
CA CYS A 207 -10.95 -14.20 12.70
C CYS A 207 -12.41 -13.76 12.72
N LYS A 208 -13.06 -13.87 13.88
CA LYS A 208 -14.41 -13.35 14.10
C LYS A 208 -14.39 -11.83 14.19
N THR A 209 -13.40 -11.31 14.89
CA THR A 209 -13.09 -9.89 15.04
C THR A 209 -11.58 -9.70 14.88
N LEU A 210 -11.18 -8.57 14.29
CA LEU A 210 -9.78 -8.14 14.31
C LEU A 210 -9.71 -6.82 15.05
N GLU A 211 -9.26 -6.89 16.30
CA GLU A 211 -8.70 -5.73 16.97
C GLU A 211 -7.22 -5.61 16.60
N ALA A 212 -6.79 -4.42 16.21
CA ALA A 212 -5.38 -4.19 15.90
C ALA A 212 -4.46 -4.58 17.07
N SER A 213 -4.92 -4.43 18.33
CA SER A 213 -4.23 -4.86 19.57
C SER A 213 -3.84 -6.36 19.58
N LEU A 214 -4.52 -7.20 18.80
CA LEU A 214 -4.28 -8.64 18.66
C LEU A 214 -3.29 -8.96 17.52
N ILE A 215 -2.95 -8.00 16.67
CA ILE A 215 -1.82 -8.07 15.73
C ILE A 215 -0.55 -7.93 16.58
N LYS A 216 0.25 -9.01 16.68
CA LYS A 216 1.36 -9.14 17.66
C LYS A 216 2.21 -7.86 17.82
N ASN A 217 2.52 -7.55 19.08
CA ASN A 217 3.44 -6.49 19.57
C ASN A 217 2.94 -5.03 19.55
N LEU A 218 1.65 -4.79 19.70
CA LEU A 218 1.15 -3.44 20.00
C LEU A 218 1.15 -3.17 21.53
N PRO A 219 1.57 -1.98 22.01
CA PRO A 219 1.51 -1.64 23.44
C PRO A 219 0.09 -1.81 23.99
N LYS A 220 -0.05 -2.54 25.09
CA LYS A 220 -1.35 -2.78 25.77
C LYS A 220 -1.88 -1.56 26.52
N ASP A 221 -1.03 -0.56 26.73
CA ASP A 221 -1.39 0.66 27.45
C ASP A 221 -1.94 1.65 26.42
N GLY A 222 -3.26 1.58 26.15
CA GLY A 222 -4.02 2.30 25.10
C GLY A 222 -3.99 3.83 25.16
N THR A 223 -2.78 4.39 25.13
CA THR A 223 -2.47 5.83 25.18
C THR A 223 -1.41 6.22 24.13
N GLN A 224 -0.78 5.25 23.47
CA GLN A 224 0.24 5.49 22.44
C GLN A 224 -0.16 4.84 21.12
N LEU A 225 0.17 5.53 20.03
CA LEU A 225 -0.04 5.01 18.68
C LEU A 225 0.86 3.80 18.41
N SER A 226 0.24 2.77 17.88
CA SER A 226 0.89 1.58 17.35
C SER A 226 1.13 1.71 15.86
N THR A 227 2.24 1.22 15.33
CA THR A 227 2.53 1.35 13.90
C THR A 227 2.20 0.08 13.14
N ILE A 228 1.44 0.20 12.04
CA ILE A 228 1.24 -0.85 11.06
C ILE A 228 1.82 -0.38 9.72
N LEU A 229 2.79 -1.12 9.18
CA LEU A 229 3.30 -0.93 7.83
C LEU A 229 2.48 -1.79 6.85
N ILE A 230 1.71 -1.14 5.97
CA ILE A 230 1.01 -1.77 4.86
C ILE A 230 1.98 -1.85 3.68
N LYS A 231 2.54 -3.04 3.45
CA LYS A 231 3.41 -3.33 2.31
C LYS A 231 2.64 -3.38 0.98
N SER A 232 3.37 -3.53 -0.11
CA SER A 232 2.86 -3.55 -1.48
C SER A 232 1.70 -4.53 -1.68
N VAL A 233 1.80 -5.76 -1.18
CA VAL A 233 0.70 -6.75 -1.18
C VAL A 233 -0.15 -6.71 0.10
N GLY A 234 0.26 -5.92 1.09
CA GLY A 234 -0.40 -5.76 2.39
C GLY A 234 -1.84 -5.25 2.30
N ARG A 235 -2.80 -5.94 2.95
CA ARG A 235 -4.19 -5.52 3.09
C ARG A 235 -4.94 -6.20 4.24
N PHE A 236 -6.03 -5.57 4.66
CA PHE A 236 -7.04 -6.13 5.55
C PHE A 236 -8.31 -6.44 4.76
N ASN A 237 -8.67 -7.72 4.65
CA ASN A 237 -9.86 -8.19 3.94
C ASN A 237 -10.99 -8.42 4.95
N ILE A 238 -11.98 -7.54 4.95
CA ILE A 238 -13.01 -7.48 5.98
C ILE A 238 -14.37 -7.87 5.39
N THR A 239 -14.96 -8.97 5.88
CA THR A 239 -16.36 -9.35 5.61
C THR A 239 -17.25 -9.28 6.85
N GLY A 240 -16.66 -9.20 8.05
CA GLY A 240 -17.34 -8.98 9.33
C GLY A 240 -16.95 -7.65 9.99
N LYS A 241 -16.85 -7.61 11.32
CA LYS A 241 -16.44 -6.40 12.06
C LYS A 241 -14.92 -6.32 12.30
N ALA A 242 -14.30 -5.19 11.95
CA ALA A 242 -12.90 -4.87 12.25
C ALA A 242 -12.79 -3.48 12.88
N VAL A 243 -11.99 -3.38 13.95
CA VAL A 243 -11.77 -2.13 14.70
C VAL A 243 -10.28 -1.83 14.76
N PHE A 244 -9.92 -0.67 14.22
CA PHE A 244 -8.57 -0.12 14.27
C PHE A 244 -8.58 1.08 15.19
N TYR A 245 -7.90 0.95 16.34
CA TYR A 245 -7.84 1.97 17.38
C TYR A 245 -6.39 2.34 17.69
N LEU A 246 -6.09 3.64 17.76
CA LEU A 246 -4.74 4.15 18.05
C LEU A 246 -3.65 3.56 17.13
N ILE A 247 -3.92 3.50 15.82
CA ILE A 247 -2.96 3.00 14.83
C ILE A 247 -2.40 4.13 13.97
N ASN A 248 -1.07 4.21 13.88
CA ASN A 248 -0.34 4.89 12.83
C ASN A 248 -0.10 3.93 11.65
N PHE A 249 -0.94 4.04 10.62
CA PHE A 249 -0.78 3.30 9.38
C PHE A 249 0.26 3.98 8.49
N ILE A 250 1.28 3.22 8.11
CA ILE A 250 2.32 3.63 7.18
C ILE A 250 2.12 2.81 5.91
N MET A 251 2.03 3.44 4.74
CA MET A 251 1.92 2.74 3.47
C MET A 251 3.23 2.76 2.68
N GLU A 252 3.67 1.58 2.25
CA GLU A 252 4.84 1.41 1.39
C GLU A 252 4.65 2.10 0.05
N SER A 253 5.73 2.67 -0.49
CA SER A 253 5.74 3.29 -1.80
C SER A 253 5.49 2.26 -2.89
N THR A 254 4.50 2.50 -3.74
CA THR A 254 4.16 1.61 -4.85
C THR A 254 3.71 2.39 -6.08
N GLY A 255 3.82 1.78 -7.27
CA GLY A 255 3.04 2.21 -8.43
C GLY A 255 1.56 1.86 -8.28
N TYR A 256 0.69 2.39 -9.16
CA TYR A 256 -0.77 2.15 -9.12
C TYR A 256 -1.13 0.67 -8.93
N GLN A 257 -2.03 0.40 -8.00
CA GLN A 257 -2.51 -0.92 -7.65
C GLN A 257 -3.99 -0.87 -7.28
N GLU A 258 -4.78 -1.81 -7.79
CA GLU A 258 -6.22 -1.88 -7.50
C GLU A 258 -6.56 -2.50 -6.13
N ILE A 259 -5.54 -2.84 -5.35
CA ILE A 259 -5.68 -3.43 -4.01
C ILE A 259 -5.57 -2.34 -2.92
N PRO A 260 -6.55 -2.22 -2.02
CA PRO A 260 -6.52 -1.24 -0.95
C PRO A 260 -5.74 -1.74 0.28
N GLY A 261 -5.44 -0.84 1.23
CA GLY A 261 -4.92 -1.18 2.54
C GLY A 261 -5.97 -1.86 3.44
N ILE A 262 -7.19 -1.34 3.49
CA ILE A 262 -8.33 -1.92 4.19
C ILE A 262 -9.48 -2.08 3.18
N TYR A 263 -10.01 -3.28 3.06
CA TYR A 263 -11.00 -3.65 2.07
C TYR A 263 -12.29 -4.18 2.72
N GLY A 264 -13.40 -3.46 2.56
CA GLY A 264 -14.75 -3.99 2.82
C GLY A 264 -15.23 -4.84 1.65
N LEU A 265 -15.29 -6.16 1.87
CA LEU A 265 -15.57 -7.18 0.86
C LEU A 265 -17.00 -7.77 0.92
N SER A 266 -17.85 -7.28 1.82
CA SER A 266 -19.21 -7.76 2.01
C SER A 266 -20.14 -6.63 2.45
N GLN A 267 -21.44 -6.79 2.20
CA GLN A 267 -22.50 -5.93 2.75
C GLN A 267 -22.65 -6.02 4.27
N THR A 268 -22.06 -7.04 4.89
CA THR A 268 -22.00 -7.23 6.34
C THR A 268 -20.72 -6.67 6.96
N ALA A 269 -19.78 -6.15 6.15
CA ALA A 269 -18.54 -5.61 6.67
C ALA A 269 -18.84 -4.36 7.53
N GLU A 270 -18.20 -4.30 8.70
CA GLU A 270 -18.22 -3.14 9.59
C GLU A 270 -16.77 -2.76 9.87
N ILE A 271 -16.36 -1.58 9.43
CA ILE A 271 -14.97 -1.11 9.58
C ILE A 271 -15.02 0.14 10.41
N GLU A 272 -14.36 0.10 11.56
CA GLU A 272 -14.21 1.22 12.48
C GLU A 272 -12.73 1.61 12.53
N VAL A 273 -12.42 2.85 12.15
CA VAL A 273 -11.09 3.45 12.27
C VAL A 273 -11.19 4.63 13.24
N GLU A 274 -10.57 4.52 14.40
CA GLU A 274 -10.71 5.46 15.51
C GLU A 274 -9.35 5.90 16.06
N ASP A 275 -9.16 7.21 16.22
CA ASP A 275 -7.93 7.80 16.75
C ASP A 275 -6.66 7.37 16.00
N CYS A 276 -6.76 7.25 14.67
CA CYS A 276 -5.69 6.74 13.81
C CYS A 276 -4.93 7.85 13.07
N GLN A 277 -3.73 7.50 12.62
CA GLN A 277 -2.95 8.28 11.67
C GLN A 277 -2.71 7.49 10.40
N PHE A 278 -2.60 8.17 9.26
CA PHE A 278 -2.22 7.57 7.99
C PHE A 278 -1.16 8.42 7.28
N CYS A 279 -0.04 7.79 6.89
CA CYS A 279 1.03 8.45 6.17
C CYS A 279 1.75 7.51 5.21
N MET A 280 2.56 8.10 4.32
CA MET A 280 3.48 7.33 3.47
C MET A 280 4.74 6.96 4.24
N GLN A 281 5.36 5.83 3.89
CA GLN A 281 6.62 5.38 4.49
C GLN A 281 7.77 6.37 4.28
N ASN A 282 7.88 6.92 3.08
CA ASN A 282 8.96 7.79 2.68
C ASN A 282 8.38 9.14 2.22
N ALA A 283 8.81 10.24 2.83
CA ALA A 283 8.39 11.58 2.42
C ALA A 283 8.85 11.87 0.98
N GLY A 284 7.96 12.41 0.15
CA GLY A 284 8.23 12.70 -1.26
C GLY A 284 8.12 11.49 -2.20
N SER A 285 7.86 10.29 -1.69
CA SER A 285 7.45 9.14 -2.52
C SER A 285 5.98 9.24 -2.94
N GLN A 286 5.49 8.21 -3.64
CA GLN A 286 4.09 8.06 -3.97
C GLN A 286 3.55 6.70 -3.50
N ILE A 287 2.27 6.65 -3.17
CA ILE A 287 1.55 5.40 -2.93
C ILE A 287 0.60 5.11 -4.09
N GLY A 288 0.51 3.84 -4.48
CA GLY A 288 -0.35 3.43 -5.58
C GLY A 288 -1.69 2.84 -5.15
N LYS A 289 -1.96 2.79 -3.84
CA LYS A 289 -3.07 2.05 -3.25
C LYS A 289 -4.01 2.98 -2.50
N CYS A 290 -5.29 2.63 -2.49
CA CYS A 290 -6.27 3.26 -1.63
C CYS A 290 -6.06 2.83 -0.17
N PHE A 291 -6.25 3.73 0.81
CA PHE A 291 -6.16 3.34 2.22
C PHE A 291 -7.39 2.53 2.66
N VAL A 292 -8.60 3.04 2.43
CA VAL A 292 -9.86 2.35 2.77
C VAL A 292 -10.76 2.27 1.54
N ARG A 293 -11.10 1.05 1.10
CA ARG A 293 -12.04 0.82 0.00
C ARG A 293 -13.26 0.01 0.47
N LEU A 294 -14.45 0.54 0.23
CA LEU A 294 -15.73 -0.04 0.64
C LEU A 294 -16.59 -0.29 -0.61
N ASN A 295 -16.73 -1.54 -1.06
CA ASN A 295 -17.34 -1.86 -2.37
C ASN A 295 -18.77 -2.45 -2.34
N TYR A 296 -19.28 -2.85 -1.17
CA TYR A 296 -20.50 -3.67 -1.09
C TYR A 296 -21.50 -3.17 -0.05
N GLY A 297 -21.47 -1.91 0.37
CA GLY A 297 -22.28 -1.43 1.49
C GLY A 297 -21.62 -1.71 2.83
N GLY A 298 -22.41 -1.99 3.88
CA GLY A 298 -21.94 -2.15 5.27
C GLY A 298 -22.07 -0.87 6.11
N ASN A 299 -21.83 -0.95 7.43
CA ASN A 299 -21.90 0.21 8.33
C ASN A 299 -20.51 0.55 8.85
N HIS A 300 -19.95 1.65 8.36
CA HIS A 300 -18.56 2.00 8.58
C HIS A 300 -18.42 3.34 9.30
N ILE A 301 -17.40 3.44 10.14
CA ILE A 301 -17.08 4.63 10.93
C ILE A 301 -15.60 4.93 10.77
N ILE A 302 -15.28 6.18 10.45
CA ILE A 302 -13.91 6.71 10.51
C ILE A 302 -13.98 7.96 11.38
N THR A 303 -13.34 7.94 12.54
CA THR A 303 -13.32 9.09 13.44
C THR A 303 -11.92 9.42 13.91
N ASN A 304 -11.62 10.71 13.99
CA ASN A 304 -10.31 11.22 14.40
C ASN A 304 -9.13 10.62 13.61
N LEU A 305 -9.31 10.45 12.29
CA LEU A 305 -8.24 10.04 11.38
C LEU A 305 -7.43 11.26 10.95
N ASN A 306 -6.12 11.25 11.17
CA ASN A 306 -5.21 12.28 10.67
C ASN A 306 -4.35 11.75 9.51
N SER A 307 -4.53 12.31 8.32
CA SER A 307 -3.77 11.98 7.12
C SER A 307 -3.03 13.21 6.60
N LYS A 308 -1.71 13.13 6.43
CA LYS A 308 -0.91 14.29 6.01
C LYS A 308 0.23 13.95 5.05
N ASN A 309 0.53 14.89 4.14
CA ASN A 309 1.67 14.83 3.22
C ASN A 309 1.69 13.56 2.36
N ILE A 310 0.61 13.32 1.63
CA ILE A 310 0.42 12.11 0.83
C ILE A 310 0.36 12.47 -0.65
N SER A 311 1.13 11.76 -1.47
CA SER A 311 1.02 11.75 -2.93
C SER A 311 0.53 10.37 -3.35
N SER A 312 -0.63 10.27 -4.00
CA SER A 312 -1.28 8.97 -4.24
C SER A 312 -1.90 8.86 -5.63
N GLU A 313 -1.71 7.74 -6.31
CA GLU A 313 -2.40 7.43 -7.59
C GLU A 313 -3.90 7.13 -7.36
N GLU A 314 -4.27 6.71 -6.15
CA GLU A 314 -5.63 6.39 -5.70
C GLU A 314 -6.13 7.38 -4.62
N ASN A 315 -7.42 7.32 -4.31
CA ASN A 315 -7.98 8.08 -3.19
C ASN A 315 -7.51 7.52 -1.84
N ILE A 316 -7.59 8.32 -0.77
CA ILE A 316 -7.39 7.79 0.59
C ILE A 316 -8.58 6.91 0.98
N ILE A 317 -9.79 7.38 0.66
CA ILE A 317 -11.03 6.66 0.96
C ILE A 317 -11.84 6.54 -0.32
N LYS A 318 -12.25 5.31 -0.65
CA LYS A 318 -13.06 5.00 -1.82
C LYS A 318 -14.32 4.26 -1.40
N VAL A 319 -15.47 4.83 -1.73
CA VAL A 319 -16.79 4.26 -1.44
C VAL A 319 -17.45 3.95 -2.77
N ASN A 320 -17.86 2.70 -2.94
CA ASN A 320 -18.73 2.27 -4.02
C ASN A 320 -19.78 1.37 -3.38
N PHE A 321 -20.87 1.95 -2.88
CA PHE A 321 -21.91 1.17 -2.24
C PHE A 321 -22.87 0.61 -3.30
N ALA A 322 -22.65 -0.67 -3.66
CA ALA A 322 -23.52 -1.47 -4.53
C ALA A 322 -24.74 -2.08 -3.80
N ASN A 323 -24.76 -2.03 -2.46
CA ASN A 323 -25.80 -2.58 -1.58
C ASN A 323 -26.10 -1.57 -0.45
N PRO A 324 -27.11 -1.81 0.42
CA PRO A 324 -27.34 -0.99 1.61
C PRO A 324 -26.07 -0.79 2.44
N GLY A 325 -25.81 0.46 2.84
CA GLY A 325 -24.62 0.78 3.62
C GLY A 325 -24.51 2.25 3.97
N SER A 326 -23.74 2.51 5.01
CA SER A 326 -23.44 3.83 5.52
C SER A 326 -21.95 3.99 5.81
N LEU A 327 -21.43 5.20 5.57
CA LEU A 327 -20.13 5.63 6.06
C LEU A 327 -20.30 6.95 6.80
N SER A 328 -19.77 7.03 8.03
CA SER A 328 -19.63 8.28 8.77
C SER A 328 -18.16 8.61 8.95
N ILE A 329 -17.73 9.77 8.47
CA ILE A 329 -16.41 10.33 8.73
C ILE A 329 -16.56 11.52 9.68
N SER A 330 -15.90 11.48 10.83
CA SER A 330 -15.99 12.55 11.82
C SER A 330 -14.65 12.97 12.42
N ASN A 331 -14.54 14.23 12.86
CA ASN A 331 -13.39 14.74 13.61
C ASN A 331 -12.02 14.52 12.93
N SER A 332 -12.00 14.34 11.60
CA SER A 332 -10.82 13.87 10.86
C SER A 332 -10.15 15.01 10.11
N GLN A 333 -8.83 14.88 9.90
CA GLN A 333 -8.00 15.89 9.25
C GLN A 333 -7.26 15.29 8.06
N PHE A 334 -7.36 15.96 6.91
CA PHE A 334 -6.67 15.61 5.67
C PHE A 334 -5.89 16.84 5.19
N GLU A 335 -4.57 16.77 5.22
CA GLU A 335 -3.68 17.91 4.96
C GLU A 335 -2.64 17.58 3.90
N ASN A 336 -2.49 18.45 2.89
CA ASN A 336 -1.47 18.32 1.86
C ASN A 336 -1.50 16.94 1.18
N ILE A 337 -2.66 16.61 0.61
CA ILE A 337 -2.89 15.35 -0.11
C ILE A 337 -3.02 15.63 -1.59
N THR A 338 -2.14 15.05 -2.40
CA THR A 338 -2.14 15.21 -3.86
C THR A 338 -2.47 13.88 -4.52
N LYS A 339 -3.62 13.82 -5.19
CA LYS A 339 -3.99 12.71 -6.07
C LYS A 339 -3.30 12.90 -7.43
N ILE A 340 -2.40 11.99 -7.76
CA ILE A 340 -1.60 11.99 -9.00
C ILE A 340 -2.26 11.10 -10.07
N GLY A 341 -1.99 11.41 -11.33
CA GLY A 341 -2.58 10.72 -12.48
C GLY A 341 -4.02 11.12 -12.78
N SER A 342 -4.59 10.60 -13.88
CA SER A 342 -5.92 10.99 -14.38
C SER A 342 -6.96 9.85 -14.37
N GLN A 343 -6.56 8.63 -13.99
CA GLN A 343 -7.42 7.44 -14.09
C GLN A 343 -8.50 7.37 -12.99
N VAL A 344 -8.17 7.87 -11.80
CA VAL A 344 -9.06 7.86 -10.63
C VAL A 344 -9.53 9.28 -10.35
N VAL A 345 -10.84 9.48 -10.20
CA VAL A 345 -11.47 10.78 -9.86
C VAL A 345 -11.56 10.99 -8.35
N GLY A 346 -11.66 12.24 -7.90
CA GLY A 346 -11.62 12.61 -6.49
C GLY A 346 -10.19 12.79 -6.00
N GLY A 347 -9.96 13.72 -5.08
CA GLY A 347 -8.68 13.89 -4.41
C GLY A 347 -8.53 12.93 -3.24
N VAL A 348 -9.02 13.34 -2.07
CA VAL A 348 -8.96 12.51 -0.86
C VAL A 348 -10.00 11.41 -0.88
N ILE A 349 -11.24 11.74 -1.28
CA ILE A 349 -12.37 10.83 -1.23
C ILE A 349 -13.05 10.74 -2.58
N ASN A 350 -13.36 9.51 -2.98
CA ASN A 350 -14.28 9.20 -4.07
C ASN A 350 -15.45 8.38 -3.51
N ALA A 351 -16.66 8.88 -3.66
CA ALA A 351 -17.86 8.22 -3.19
C ALA A 351 -18.90 8.05 -4.30
N ILE A 352 -19.33 6.82 -4.52
CA ILE A 352 -20.40 6.46 -5.44
C ILE A 352 -21.46 5.70 -4.64
N LEU A 353 -22.66 6.27 -4.57
CA LEU A 353 -23.81 5.75 -3.83
C LEU A 353 -24.86 5.26 -4.84
N THR A 354 -25.03 3.94 -4.95
CA THR A 354 -25.87 3.33 -6.01
C THR A 354 -27.13 2.65 -5.49
N TYR A 355 -27.35 2.66 -4.17
CA TYR A 355 -28.49 2.04 -3.51
C TYR A 355 -29.31 3.06 -2.71
N GLU A 356 -30.64 2.88 -2.65
CA GLU A 356 -31.55 3.89 -2.09
C GLU A 356 -31.35 4.22 -0.61
N SER A 357 -30.88 3.26 0.16
CA SER A 357 -30.59 3.41 1.59
C SER A 357 -29.15 3.84 1.87
N ASN A 358 -28.36 4.16 0.84
CA ASN A 358 -26.99 4.59 1.04
C ASN A 358 -26.91 5.95 1.73
N ARG A 359 -26.00 6.04 2.70
CA ARG A 359 -25.76 7.28 3.44
C ARG A 359 -24.27 7.53 3.62
N PHE A 360 -23.82 8.71 3.26
CA PHE A 360 -22.45 9.14 3.48
C PHE A 360 -22.44 10.49 4.21
N ASP A 361 -21.98 10.46 5.47
CA ASP A 361 -21.91 11.64 6.32
C ASP A 361 -20.45 12.04 6.55
N ILE A 362 -20.14 13.31 6.38
CA ILE A 362 -18.85 13.92 6.78
C ILE A 362 -19.15 15.05 7.76
N THR A 363 -18.62 14.95 8.98
CA THR A 363 -18.95 15.86 10.08
C THR A 363 -17.70 16.36 10.79
N ASN A 364 -17.58 17.65 11.05
CA ASN A 364 -16.47 18.22 11.83
C ASN A 364 -15.08 17.80 11.31
N CYS A 365 -14.90 17.79 9.99
CA CYS A 365 -13.64 17.43 9.35
C CYS A 365 -12.93 18.65 8.77
N SER A 366 -11.63 18.51 8.45
CA SER A 366 -10.88 19.52 7.72
C SER A 366 -10.12 18.91 6.55
N PHE A 367 -10.32 19.47 5.35
CA PHE A 367 -9.54 19.17 4.14
C PHE A 367 -8.75 20.43 3.78
N THR A 368 -7.44 20.37 3.91
CA THR A 368 -6.56 21.52 3.64
C THR A 368 -5.56 21.12 2.56
N THR A 369 -5.39 21.99 1.56
CA THR A 369 -4.41 21.81 0.46
C THR A 369 -4.52 20.46 -0.26
N CYS A 370 -5.74 19.95 -0.41
CA CYS A 370 -6.01 18.69 -1.12
C CYS A 370 -6.19 18.92 -2.63
N LYS A 371 -5.52 18.13 -3.46
CA LYS A 371 -5.41 18.37 -4.90
C LYS A 371 -5.79 17.15 -5.73
N ALA A 372 -6.57 17.38 -6.78
CA ALA A 372 -6.94 16.44 -7.83
C ALA A 372 -6.80 17.12 -9.20
N GLN A 373 -5.60 17.60 -9.53
CA GLN A 373 -5.38 18.61 -10.59
C GLN A 373 -5.87 18.17 -11.98
N ASP A 374 -5.81 16.87 -12.27
CA ASP A 374 -6.24 16.30 -13.55
C ASP A 374 -7.68 15.74 -13.53
N THR A 375 -8.37 15.80 -12.39
CA THR A 375 -9.71 15.24 -12.20
C THR A 375 -10.60 16.17 -11.37
N TRP A 376 -11.63 15.66 -10.70
CA TRP A 376 -12.70 16.46 -10.10
C TRP A 376 -12.76 16.27 -8.59
N GLY A 377 -13.15 17.31 -7.85
CA GLY A 377 -13.33 17.25 -6.39
C GLY A 377 -12.00 17.14 -5.65
N GLY A 378 -11.32 18.26 -5.41
CA GLY A 378 -9.96 18.26 -4.83
C GLY A 378 -9.90 17.66 -3.42
N ALA A 379 -10.96 17.84 -2.63
CA ALA A 379 -11.17 17.09 -1.41
C ALA A 379 -12.05 15.86 -1.67
N VAL A 380 -13.27 16.08 -2.19
CA VAL A 380 -14.29 15.03 -2.29
C VAL A 380 -14.95 15.05 -3.68
N TYR A 381 -15.03 13.88 -4.29
CA TYR A 381 -15.94 13.58 -5.39
C TYR A 381 -17.09 12.71 -4.86
N ALA A 382 -18.33 13.12 -5.10
CA ALA A 382 -19.52 12.37 -4.71
C ALA A 382 -20.48 12.19 -5.91
N GLU A 383 -20.88 10.95 -6.17
CA GLU A 383 -21.87 10.59 -7.17
C GLU A 383 -23.03 9.81 -6.54
N ILE A 384 -24.22 10.40 -6.59
CA ILE A 384 -25.45 9.85 -6.03
C ILE A 384 -26.32 9.38 -7.19
N GLN A 385 -26.42 8.05 -7.37
CA GLN A 385 -27.07 7.47 -8.55
C GLN A 385 -28.51 7.02 -8.30
N HIS A 386 -28.92 6.81 -7.04
CA HIS A 386 -30.23 6.27 -6.71
C HIS A 386 -31.09 7.21 -5.87
N SER A 387 -32.40 6.99 -5.92
CA SER A 387 -33.41 7.66 -5.10
C SER A 387 -33.15 7.51 -3.62
N ASN A 388 -33.33 8.57 -2.84
CA ASN A 388 -33.18 8.60 -1.37
C ASN A 388 -31.77 8.42 -0.81
N ALA A 389 -30.77 8.06 -1.62
CA ALA A 389 -29.38 8.03 -1.16
C ALA A 389 -28.94 9.43 -0.71
N GLN A 390 -28.23 9.50 0.42
CA GLN A 390 -27.91 10.75 1.10
C GLN A 390 -26.40 10.99 1.16
N PHE A 391 -25.96 12.16 0.72
CA PHE A 391 -24.65 12.70 1.02
C PHE A 391 -24.80 13.96 1.87
N ILE A 392 -24.23 13.96 3.06
CA ILE A 392 -24.39 15.03 4.04
C ILE A 392 -23.02 15.53 4.51
N LEU A 393 -22.83 16.84 4.44
CA LEU A 393 -21.64 17.53 4.92
C LEU A 393 -22.05 18.52 6.02
N THR A 394 -21.44 18.41 7.20
CA THR A 394 -21.68 19.33 8.33
C THR A 394 -20.40 19.75 9.05
N CYS A 395 -20.36 20.97 9.56
CA CYS A 395 -19.24 21.52 10.34
C CYS A 395 -17.85 21.32 9.71
N THR A 396 -17.76 21.22 8.38
CA THR A 396 -16.54 20.78 7.69
C THR A 396 -15.87 21.92 6.96
N GLN A 397 -14.55 22.01 7.09
CA GLN A 397 -13.72 23.02 6.44
C GLN A 397 -13.01 22.40 5.22
N ILE A 398 -13.12 23.07 4.07
CA ILE A 398 -12.46 22.69 2.82
C ILE A 398 -11.71 23.92 2.32
N ILE A 399 -10.39 23.91 2.50
CA ILE A 399 -9.53 25.09 2.42
C ILE A 399 -8.39 24.85 1.43
N GLN A 400 -8.21 25.76 0.48
CA GLN A 400 -7.09 25.72 -0.49
C GLN A 400 -7.03 24.42 -1.31
N CYS A 401 -8.18 23.80 -1.55
CA CYS A 401 -8.27 22.59 -2.37
C CYS A 401 -8.33 22.93 -3.86
N GLU A 402 -7.73 22.08 -4.70
CA GLU A 402 -7.61 22.30 -6.14
C GLU A 402 -8.08 21.08 -6.94
N ALA A 403 -8.84 21.30 -8.01
CA ALA A 403 -9.20 20.27 -8.98
C ALA A 403 -9.54 20.89 -10.34
N GLN A 404 -9.71 20.10 -11.39
CA GLN A 404 -10.22 20.60 -12.67
C GLN A 404 -11.62 21.20 -12.51
N LYS A 405 -12.53 20.52 -11.79
CA LYS A 405 -13.89 21.00 -11.50
C LYS A 405 -14.22 20.75 -10.03
N GLY A 406 -14.86 21.71 -9.37
CA GLY A 406 -15.16 21.58 -7.94
C GLY A 406 -13.88 21.55 -7.12
N GLY A 407 -13.18 22.67 -7.02
CA GLY A 407 -11.84 22.71 -6.42
C GLY A 407 -11.81 22.08 -5.02
N GLY A 408 -12.85 22.30 -4.23
CA GLY A 408 -13.11 21.53 -3.01
C GLY A 408 -13.96 20.29 -3.24
N LEU A 409 -15.18 20.48 -3.71
CA LEU A 409 -16.22 19.45 -3.78
C LEU A 409 -16.83 19.36 -5.17
N HIS A 410 -16.90 18.14 -5.70
CA HIS A 410 -17.64 17.83 -6.92
C HIS A 410 -18.79 16.88 -6.60
N ILE A 411 -19.98 17.24 -7.06
CA ILE A 411 -21.21 16.48 -6.85
C ILE A 411 -21.85 16.19 -8.20
N LYS A 412 -22.25 14.93 -8.38
CA LYS A 412 -23.15 14.49 -9.43
C LYS A 412 -24.33 13.77 -8.80
N SER A 413 -25.55 14.21 -9.08
CA SER A 413 -26.75 13.62 -8.49
C SER A 413 -27.78 13.27 -9.57
N SER A 414 -28.34 12.07 -9.50
CA SER A 414 -29.49 11.65 -10.31
C SER A 414 -30.79 12.37 -9.88
N THR A 415 -31.91 12.03 -10.52
CA THR A 415 -33.23 12.68 -10.33
C THR A 415 -33.81 12.60 -8.93
N THR A 416 -33.22 11.87 -7.99
CA THR A 416 -33.89 11.58 -6.70
C THR A 416 -32.93 11.44 -5.50
N GLY A 417 -31.64 11.70 -5.68
CA GLY A 417 -30.66 11.74 -4.58
C GLY A 417 -30.85 12.92 -3.63
N GLN A 418 -30.21 12.88 -2.46
CA GLN A 418 -30.21 13.98 -1.49
C GLN A 418 -28.78 14.41 -1.16
N VAL A 419 -28.52 15.69 -1.34
CA VAL A 419 -27.25 16.35 -1.03
C VAL A 419 -27.54 17.49 -0.08
N ILE A 420 -26.97 17.42 1.12
CA ILE A 420 -27.21 18.40 2.19
C ILE A 420 -25.87 18.93 2.68
N LEU A 421 -25.63 20.22 2.49
CA LEU A 421 -24.51 20.95 3.08
C LEU A 421 -25.08 21.89 4.14
N ASP A 422 -24.80 21.62 5.42
CA ASP A 422 -25.42 22.32 6.55
C ASP A 422 -24.40 22.68 7.64
N ASN A 423 -24.83 23.46 8.64
CA ASN A 423 -24.15 23.68 9.91
C ASN A 423 -22.68 24.12 9.77
N LEU A 424 -22.45 25.36 9.33
CA LEU A 424 -21.12 26.00 9.39
C LEU A 424 -20.03 25.30 8.55
N CYS A 425 -20.41 24.69 7.42
CA CYS A 425 -19.39 24.27 6.45
C CYS A 425 -18.71 25.51 5.82
N GLU A 426 -17.42 25.39 5.53
CA GLU A 426 -16.62 26.46 4.95
C GLU A 426 -15.84 25.96 3.72
N PHE A 427 -15.98 26.68 2.61
CA PHE A 427 -15.18 26.51 1.40
C PHE A 427 -14.37 27.78 1.21
N LYS A 428 -13.05 27.71 1.40
CA LYS A 428 -12.18 28.89 1.37
C LYS A 428 -11.02 28.69 0.40
N GLN A 429 -10.82 29.66 -0.49
CA GLN A 429 -9.63 29.70 -1.36
C GLN A 429 -9.47 28.45 -2.24
N CYS A 430 -10.55 27.76 -2.55
CA CYS A 430 -10.52 26.58 -3.43
C CYS A 430 -10.47 27.01 -4.89
N ILE A 431 -9.81 26.22 -5.74
CA ILE A 431 -9.55 26.58 -7.13
C ILE A 431 -9.99 25.46 -8.08
N ALA A 432 -10.87 25.81 -9.02
CA ALA A 432 -11.10 25.03 -10.23
C ALA A 432 -10.07 25.46 -11.27
N THR A 433 -9.05 24.62 -11.52
CA THR A 433 -7.84 24.98 -12.28
C THR A 433 -8.10 25.11 -13.79
N SER A 434 -9.09 24.40 -14.30
CA SER A 434 -9.39 24.32 -15.74
C SER A 434 -10.86 23.96 -15.99
N GLY A 435 -11.76 24.40 -15.12
CA GLY A 435 -13.18 24.07 -15.14
C GLY A 435 -14.04 25.06 -14.37
N ASN A 436 -15.13 24.59 -13.78
CA ASN A 436 -16.13 25.44 -13.12
C ASN A 436 -16.25 25.07 -11.63
N GLY A 437 -16.80 25.98 -10.83
CA GLY A 437 -17.07 25.73 -9.42
C GLY A 437 -15.80 25.71 -8.60
N GLY A 438 -15.21 26.88 -8.31
CA GLY A 438 -13.93 26.94 -7.58
C GLY A 438 -14.00 26.29 -6.21
N GLY A 439 -15.06 26.55 -5.45
CA GLY A 439 -15.38 25.80 -4.23
C GLY A 439 -16.14 24.51 -4.53
N ILE A 440 -17.32 24.66 -5.13
CA ILE A 440 -18.29 23.57 -5.33
C ILE A 440 -18.72 23.51 -6.80
N TYR A 441 -18.69 22.30 -7.37
CA TYR A 441 -19.33 22.01 -8.64
C TYR A 441 -20.45 20.99 -8.42
N ALA A 442 -21.66 21.29 -8.86
CA ALA A 442 -22.81 20.39 -8.80
C ALA A 442 -23.41 20.17 -10.19
N ASP A 443 -23.57 18.91 -10.59
CA ASP A 443 -24.30 18.46 -11.78
C ASP A 443 -25.52 17.66 -11.35
N LEU A 444 -26.69 18.28 -11.48
CA LEU A 444 -27.96 17.76 -10.99
C LEU A 444 -28.81 17.33 -12.17
N GLU A 445 -29.33 16.11 -12.13
CA GLU A 445 -30.32 15.63 -13.09
C GLU A 445 -31.73 15.83 -12.51
N TYR A 446 -32.63 16.49 -13.23
CA TYR A 446 -34.00 16.80 -12.83
C TYR A 446 -35.02 16.45 -13.93
N SER A 447 -36.23 16.07 -13.52
CA SER A 447 -37.39 15.90 -14.38
C SER A 447 -38.61 16.64 -13.84
N THR A 448 -39.69 16.68 -14.62
CA THR A 448 -40.95 17.32 -14.19
C THR A 448 -41.61 16.65 -12.99
N THR A 449 -41.35 15.36 -12.78
CA THR A 449 -41.96 14.52 -11.73
C THR A 449 -41.00 14.17 -10.59
N GLU A 450 -39.69 14.17 -10.83
CA GLU A 450 -38.67 13.74 -9.87
C GLU A 450 -37.46 14.69 -9.89
N GLN A 451 -37.02 15.15 -8.72
CA GLN A 451 -35.85 16.03 -8.57
C GLN A 451 -35.05 15.69 -7.31
N SER A 452 -33.72 15.68 -7.43
CA SER A 452 -32.83 15.54 -6.27
C SER A 452 -32.91 16.75 -5.35
N LEU A 453 -32.87 16.48 -4.04
CA LEU A 453 -32.72 17.53 -3.04
C LEU A 453 -31.27 17.99 -3.03
N PHE A 454 -31.03 19.26 -3.32
CA PHE A 454 -29.76 19.94 -3.15
C PHE A 454 -29.96 21.12 -2.22
N LEU A 455 -29.56 20.95 -0.96
CA LEU A 455 -29.75 21.91 0.12
C LEU A 455 -28.39 22.46 0.56
N ILE A 456 -28.25 23.79 0.52
CA ILE A 456 -27.14 24.53 1.13
C ILE A 456 -27.72 25.47 2.18
N LYS A 457 -27.35 25.25 3.44
CA LYS A 457 -27.79 26.02 4.57
C LYS A 457 -26.62 26.37 5.49
N ASP A 458 -26.50 27.64 5.88
CA ASP A 458 -25.44 28.13 6.76
C ASP A 458 -24.01 27.75 6.33
N VAL A 459 -23.76 27.71 5.01
CA VAL A 459 -22.45 27.42 4.41
C VAL A 459 -21.76 28.72 3.97
N LEU A 460 -20.48 28.85 4.28
CA LEU A 460 -19.62 29.94 3.81
C LEU A 460 -18.81 29.49 2.59
N ILE A 461 -18.88 30.26 1.49
CA ILE A 461 -18.05 30.07 0.29
C ILE A 461 -17.31 31.37 -0.01
N GLN A 462 -16.00 31.37 0.19
CA GLN A 462 -15.20 32.59 0.21
C GLN A 462 -13.88 32.46 -0.55
N ASP A 463 -13.54 33.51 -1.32
CA ASP A 463 -12.24 33.66 -1.99
C ASP A 463 -11.86 32.49 -2.93
N CYS A 464 -12.84 31.70 -3.38
CA CYS A 464 -12.66 30.60 -4.33
C CYS A 464 -12.58 31.11 -5.77
N GLN A 465 -11.92 30.36 -6.65
CA GLN A 465 -11.61 30.79 -8.02
C GLN A 465 -11.94 29.72 -9.06
N ALA A 466 -12.54 30.14 -10.18
CA ALA A 466 -12.71 29.31 -11.36
C ALA A 466 -11.89 29.86 -12.52
N LEU A 467 -10.88 29.11 -12.94
CA LEU A 467 -9.93 29.48 -13.98
C LEU A 467 -10.36 28.95 -15.35
N LEU A 468 -9.91 29.64 -16.39
CA LEU A 468 -10.19 29.32 -17.79
C LEU A 468 -9.19 28.27 -18.28
N SER A 469 -9.70 27.29 -19.01
CA SER A 469 -8.88 26.41 -19.83
C SER A 469 -8.92 26.89 -21.29
N PRO A 470 -7.84 27.46 -21.84
CA PRO A 470 -7.82 28.02 -23.20
C PRO A 470 -8.11 26.99 -24.29
N ASN A 471 -7.87 25.71 -24.01
CA ASN A 471 -7.99 24.59 -24.96
C ASN A 471 -9.19 23.68 -24.66
N ALA A 472 -10.08 24.05 -23.73
CA ALA A 472 -11.23 23.21 -23.41
C ALA A 472 -12.30 23.26 -24.50
N ILE A 473 -12.80 22.09 -24.86
CA ILE A 473 -13.93 21.90 -25.80
C ILE A 473 -15.26 22.34 -25.16
N ILE A 474 -15.30 22.41 -23.82
CA ILE A 474 -16.45 22.83 -23.02
C ILE A 474 -16.17 24.16 -22.32
N SER A 475 -17.23 24.92 -22.03
CA SER A 475 -17.16 26.19 -21.31
C SER A 475 -16.59 26.02 -19.89
N THR A 476 -15.48 26.70 -19.60
CA THR A 476 -14.76 26.68 -18.31
C THR A 476 -14.66 28.09 -17.70
N GLY A 477 -14.27 28.22 -16.43
CA GLY A 477 -14.11 29.52 -15.78
C GLY A 477 -15.42 30.15 -15.27
N PHE A 478 -16.45 29.36 -15.01
CA PHE A 478 -17.72 29.80 -14.42
C PHE A 478 -17.85 29.42 -12.94
N GLY A 479 -18.50 30.27 -12.16
CA GLY A 479 -18.87 30.00 -10.77
C GLY A 479 -17.65 29.90 -9.84
N GLY A 480 -17.08 31.05 -9.48
CA GLY A 480 -15.86 31.10 -8.66
C GLY A 480 -16.05 30.42 -7.30
N GLY A 481 -17.19 30.67 -6.65
CA GLY A 481 -17.58 29.98 -5.43
C GLY A 481 -18.26 28.65 -5.72
N ILE A 482 -19.35 28.70 -6.48
CA ILE A 482 -20.19 27.55 -6.79
C ILE A 482 -20.66 27.58 -8.25
N PHE A 483 -20.66 26.43 -8.89
CA PHE A 483 -21.30 26.20 -10.18
C PHE A 483 -22.36 25.11 -10.04
N ILE A 484 -23.58 25.37 -10.51
CA ILE A 484 -24.69 24.41 -10.51
C ILE A 484 -25.18 24.26 -11.94
N GLY A 485 -24.99 23.07 -12.51
CA GLY A 485 -25.60 22.64 -13.76
C GLY A 485 -26.83 21.79 -13.47
N VAL A 486 -27.95 22.08 -14.13
CA VAL A 486 -29.16 21.25 -14.08
C VAL A 486 -29.41 20.68 -15.46
N ARG A 487 -29.49 19.35 -15.56
CA ARG A 487 -29.91 18.62 -16.75
C ARG A 487 -31.40 18.31 -16.63
N GLY A 488 -32.18 18.66 -17.64
CA GLY A 488 -33.64 18.44 -17.65
C GLY A 488 -34.43 19.65 -17.15
N THR A 489 -35.59 19.41 -16.53
CA THR A 489 -36.56 20.48 -16.19
C THR A 489 -36.74 20.61 -14.68
N TYR A 490 -36.45 21.81 -14.15
CA TYR A 490 -36.69 22.12 -12.74
C TYR A 490 -38.18 22.42 -12.49
N ASN A 491 -38.80 21.72 -11.53
CA ASN A 491 -40.14 21.98 -11.04
C ASN A 491 -40.06 22.71 -9.67
N SER A 492 -40.32 24.02 -9.71
CA SER A 492 -40.20 24.92 -8.57
C SER A 492 -41.15 24.63 -7.41
N SER A 493 -42.24 23.88 -7.62
CA SER A 493 -43.16 23.51 -6.54
C SER A 493 -42.52 22.57 -5.51
N THR A 494 -41.47 21.83 -5.90
CA THR A 494 -40.76 20.88 -5.03
C THR A 494 -39.78 21.55 -4.07
N GLN A 495 -39.33 22.78 -4.37
CA GLN A 495 -38.25 23.46 -3.65
C GLN A 495 -36.98 22.61 -3.51
N SER A 496 -36.71 21.72 -4.47
CA SER A 496 -35.61 20.74 -4.39
C SER A 496 -34.22 21.35 -4.47
N LEU A 497 -34.09 22.56 -5.00
CA LEU A 497 -32.87 23.36 -4.98
C LEU A 497 -33.07 24.51 -3.98
N ASP A 498 -32.45 24.41 -2.81
CA ASP A 498 -32.55 25.42 -1.75
C ASP A 498 -31.17 25.88 -1.31
N LEU A 499 -30.92 27.18 -1.49
CA LEU A 499 -29.65 27.84 -1.18
C LEU A 499 -29.83 28.92 -0.08
N LYS A 500 -30.98 28.92 0.61
CA LYS A 500 -31.31 29.90 1.65
C LYS A 500 -30.43 29.67 2.88
N GLY A 501 -29.42 30.50 3.04
CA GLY A 501 -28.47 30.44 4.15
C GLY A 501 -27.01 30.40 3.71
N MET A 502 -26.75 30.27 2.41
CA MET A 502 -25.41 30.40 1.87
C MET A 502 -24.88 31.82 2.03
N LYS A 503 -23.65 31.96 2.55
CA LYS A 503 -22.87 33.19 2.58
C LYS A 503 -21.77 33.08 1.53
N ILE A 504 -21.79 33.96 0.53
CA ILE A 504 -20.89 33.87 -0.62
C ILE A 504 -20.29 35.24 -0.94
N TYR A 505 -18.96 35.38 -0.94
CA TYR A 505 -18.27 36.64 -1.28
C TYR A 505 -16.78 36.44 -1.57
N GLY A 506 -16.17 37.37 -2.31
CA GLY A 506 -14.75 37.36 -2.65
C GLY A 506 -14.36 36.34 -3.72
N ASN A 507 -15.33 35.65 -4.32
CA ASN A 507 -15.04 34.59 -5.29
C ASN A 507 -14.88 35.15 -6.70
N SER A 508 -13.92 34.61 -7.47
CA SER A 508 -13.60 35.08 -8.81
C SER A 508 -13.79 34.01 -9.88
N ALA A 509 -14.26 34.42 -11.06
CA ALA A 509 -14.44 33.54 -12.19
C ALA A 509 -14.11 34.31 -13.48
N ILE A 510 -13.42 33.67 -14.43
CA ILE A 510 -12.96 34.34 -15.65
C ILE A 510 -14.12 34.60 -16.63
N GLN A 511 -15.10 33.72 -16.72
CA GLN A 511 -16.20 33.83 -17.70
C GLN A 511 -17.52 34.31 -17.08
N GLY A 512 -17.79 34.04 -15.80
CA GLY A 512 -19.00 34.51 -15.12
C GLY A 512 -19.28 33.83 -13.78
N GLY A 513 -20.07 34.48 -12.92
CA GLY A 513 -20.35 33.98 -11.56
C GLY A 513 -19.30 34.40 -10.53
N GLN A 514 -18.91 35.67 -10.58
CA GLN A 514 -18.18 36.37 -9.50
C GLN A 514 -19.18 36.74 -8.40
N SER A 515 -18.75 36.78 -7.13
CA SER A 515 -19.62 37.03 -5.97
C SER A 515 -18.89 37.74 -4.85
#